data_AF-A0A815D9N0-F1
#
_entry.id   AF-A0A815D9N0-F1
#
_cell.length_a   1.000
_cell.length_b   1.000
_cell.length_c   1.000
_cell.angle_alpha   90.00
_cell.angle_beta   90.00
_cell.angle_gamma   90.00
#
_symmetry.space_group_name_H-M   'P 1'
#
loop_
_entity.id
_entity.type
_entity.pdbx_description
1 polymer ?
#
loop_
_entity_poly.entity_id
_entity_poly.type
_entity_poly.pdbx_seq_one_letter_code
_entity_poly.pdbx_strand_id
1 'polypeptide(L)'
;MFSSICHWKIVDYPQHPECIGCQFSISHDYEKPNSYRLNAHIVNNLFCPLEYNPTSNEWTLAGGVGTTLMLGPLEEMKKENVISDLISCIQNLKVEGGQYLVIKTDNGEQIRLERS
;
A
#
# COMPACT_ATOMS: atom_id res chain seq x y z
N MET A 1 -9.79 -22.07 -6.88
CA MET A 1 -8.49 -21.48 -6.52
C MET A 1 -8.79 -20.03 -6.14
N PHE A 2 -8.89 -19.73 -4.85
CA PHE A 2 -9.30 -18.40 -4.38
C PHE A 2 -8.12 -17.47 -4.48
N SER A 3 -8.22 -16.46 -5.34
CA SER A 3 -7.33 -15.30 -5.32
C SER A 3 -7.59 -14.56 -4.00
N SER A 4 -6.65 -14.58 -3.06
CA SER A 4 -6.79 -13.85 -1.79
C SER A 4 -6.22 -12.44 -1.94
N ILE A 5 -6.71 -11.70 -2.94
CA ILE A 5 -6.42 -10.28 -3.06
C ILE A 5 -7.31 -9.56 -2.05
N CYS A 6 -6.70 -8.75 -1.19
CA CYS A 6 -7.42 -7.87 -0.27
C CYS A 6 -7.31 -6.44 -0.80
N HIS A 7 -8.45 -5.78 -0.98
CA HIS A 7 -8.52 -4.40 -1.43
C HIS A 7 -8.69 -3.47 -0.23
N TRP A 8 -8.02 -2.32 -0.31
CA TRP A 8 -7.95 -1.32 0.74
C TRP A 8 -8.10 0.06 0.12
N LYS A 9 -8.71 0.99 0.85
CA LYS A 9 -8.95 2.36 0.40
C LYS A 9 -8.53 3.34 1.49
N ILE A 10 -7.74 4.35 1.15
CA ILE A 10 -7.36 5.40 2.12
C ILE A 10 -8.64 6.10 2.61
N VAL A 11 -8.81 6.14 3.93
CA VAL A 11 -9.90 6.86 4.62
C VAL A 11 -9.40 7.94 5.56
N ASP A 12 -8.12 7.91 5.94
CA ASP A 12 -7.48 8.94 6.75
C ASP A 12 -6.01 9.10 6.35
N TYR A 13 -5.65 10.30 5.88
CA TYR A 13 -4.29 10.71 5.56
C TYR A 13 -4.15 12.24 5.76
N PRO A 14 -3.94 12.71 7.00
CA PRO A 14 -4.03 14.12 7.36
C PRO A 14 -3.08 15.04 6.59
N GLN A 15 -1.88 14.54 6.26
CA GLN A 15 -0.85 15.28 5.53
C GLN A 15 -1.20 15.47 4.04
N HIS A 16 -2.00 14.55 3.49
CA HIS A 16 -2.31 14.47 2.06
C HIS A 16 -3.80 14.10 1.84
N PRO A 17 -4.73 15.00 2.19
CA PRO A 17 -6.17 14.76 2.05
C PRO A 17 -6.60 14.53 0.59
N GLU A 18 -5.82 14.99 -0.39
CA GLU A 18 -6.02 14.72 -1.82
C GLU A 18 -5.88 13.22 -2.18
N CYS A 19 -5.26 12.43 -1.31
CA CYS A 19 -5.07 10.99 -1.49
C CYS A 19 -6.20 10.15 -0.89
N ILE A 20 -7.18 10.76 -0.20
CA ILE A 20 -8.35 10.03 0.31
C ILE A 20 -9.07 9.34 -0.86
N GLY A 21 -9.42 8.07 -0.68
CA GLY A 21 -10.04 7.25 -1.72
C GLY A 21 -9.05 6.49 -2.62
N CYS A 22 -7.74 6.74 -2.53
CA CYS A 22 -6.75 5.95 -3.26
C CYS A 22 -6.83 4.48 -2.86
N GLN A 23 -6.75 3.61 -3.87
CA GLN A 23 -6.94 2.18 -3.69
C GLN A 23 -5.60 1.45 -3.69
N PHE A 24 -5.50 0.50 -2.77
CA PHE A 24 -4.40 -0.42 -2.63
C PHE A 24 -4.93 -1.85 -2.69
N SER A 25 -4.07 -2.76 -3.09
CA SER A 25 -4.33 -4.19 -2.96
C SER A 25 -3.11 -4.92 -2.44
N ILE A 26 -3.36 -5.92 -1.60
CA ILE A 26 -2.32 -6.85 -1.13
C ILE A 26 -2.67 -8.23 -1.65
N SER A 27 -1.73 -8.83 -2.39
CA SER A 27 -1.89 -10.19 -2.96
C SER A 27 -0.78 -11.11 -2.43
N HIS A 28 -1.13 -12.34 -2.08
CA HIS A 28 -0.16 -13.37 -1.67
C HIS A 28 0.59 -13.92 -2.89
N ASP A 29 1.91 -14.04 -2.78
CA ASP A 29 2.75 -14.76 -3.72
C ASP A 29 2.77 -16.24 -3.32
N TYR A 30 1.98 -17.05 -4.02
CA TYR A 30 1.78 -18.46 -3.67
C TYR A 30 3.03 -19.33 -3.80
N GLU A 31 4.07 -18.85 -4.48
CA GLU A 31 5.34 -19.57 -4.60
C GLU A 31 6.20 -19.43 -3.34
N LYS A 32 5.93 -18.41 -2.50
CA LYS A 32 6.73 -18.10 -1.31
C LYS A 32 5.84 -17.90 -0.08
N PRO A 33 6.01 -18.71 0.98
CA PRO A 33 5.28 -18.49 2.22
C PRO A 33 5.58 -17.08 2.75
N ASN A 34 4.55 -16.38 3.22
CA ASN A 34 4.63 -15.02 3.76
C ASN A 34 5.09 -13.90 2.80
N SER A 35 5.28 -14.19 1.51
CA SER A 35 5.61 -13.18 0.50
C SER A 35 4.34 -12.58 -0.07
N TYR A 36 4.21 -11.26 -0.06
CA TYR A 36 3.07 -10.54 -0.58
C TYR A 36 3.51 -9.45 -1.55
N ARG A 37 2.55 -8.87 -2.26
CA ARG A 37 2.77 -7.68 -3.08
C ARG A 37 1.74 -6.63 -2.72
N LEU A 38 2.21 -5.45 -2.36
CA LEU A 38 1.41 -4.23 -2.32
C LEU A 38 1.32 -3.66 -3.72
N ASN A 39 0.12 -3.32 -4.17
CA ASN A 39 -0.09 -2.57 -5.40
C ASN A 39 -0.97 -1.36 -5.12
N ALA A 40 -0.67 -0.23 -5.77
CA ALA A 40 -1.53 0.94 -5.82
C ALA A 40 -1.69 1.37 -7.27
N HIS A 41 -2.92 1.69 -7.68
CA HIS A 41 -3.20 2.14 -9.04
C HIS A 41 -3.77 3.56 -9.01
N ILE A 42 -2.99 4.51 -9.50
CA ILE A 42 -3.43 5.90 -9.73
C ILE A 42 -3.51 6.10 -11.24
N VAL A 43 -2.47 6.65 -11.86
CA VAL A 43 -2.28 6.63 -13.32
C VAL A 43 -1.48 5.39 -13.68
N ASN A 44 -0.36 5.21 -13.00
CA ASN A 44 0.55 4.08 -13.07
C ASN A 44 0.22 3.03 -12.02
N ASN A 45 0.68 1.82 -12.31
CA ASN A 45 0.66 0.73 -11.35
C ASN A 45 1.95 0.78 -10.54
N LEU A 46 1.84 1.19 -9.27
CA LEU A 46 2.89 1.13 -8.28
C LEU A 46 2.84 -0.25 -7.62
N PHE A 47 3.98 -0.93 -7.53
CA PHE A 47 4.06 -2.24 -6.91
C PHE A 47 5.31 -2.39 -6.05
N CYS A 48 5.16 -3.04 -4.89
CA CYS A 48 6.26 -3.27 -3.96
C CYS A 48 6.11 -4.65 -3.30
N PRO A 49 7.20 -5.45 -3.21
CA PRO A 49 7.16 -6.71 -2.48
C PRO A 49 7.09 -6.45 -0.97
N LEU A 50 6.25 -7.23 -0.29
CA LEU A 50 6.09 -7.22 1.16
C LEU A 50 6.46 -8.59 1.74
N GLU A 51 6.95 -8.61 2.97
CA GLU A 51 7.13 -9.83 3.76
C GLU A 51 6.27 -9.74 5.01
N TYR A 52 5.51 -10.81 5.30
CA TYR A 52 4.65 -10.91 6.47
C TYR A 52 5.36 -11.61 7.61
N ASN A 53 5.37 -11.00 8.79
CA ASN A 53 5.83 -11.61 10.01
C ASN A 53 4.63 -12.14 10.83
N PRO A 54 4.44 -13.46 10.92
CA PRO A 54 3.31 -14.04 11.65
C PRO A 54 3.40 -13.84 13.17
N THR A 55 4.58 -13.52 13.71
CA THR A 55 4.78 -13.29 15.15
C THR A 55 4.30 -11.91 15.57
N SER A 56 4.60 -10.87 14.77
CA SER A 56 4.14 -9.50 15.03
C SER A 56 2.79 -9.17 14.37
N ASN A 57 2.34 -10.01 13.44
CA ASN A 57 1.17 -9.80 12.58
C ASN A 57 1.28 -8.51 11.76
N GLU A 58 2.44 -8.29 11.17
CA GLU A 58 2.80 -7.07 10.43
C GLU A 58 3.46 -7.43 9.10
N TRP A 59 3.30 -6.56 8.11
CA TRP A 59 4.06 -6.59 6.87
C TRP A 59 5.15 -5.52 6.88
N THR A 60 6.28 -5.82 6.27
CA THR A 60 7.37 -4.86 6.01
C THR A 60 7.76 -4.90 4.54
N LEU A 61 8.39 -3.83 4.03
CA LEU A 61 8.92 -3.83 2.67
C LEU A 61 10.04 -4.87 2.53
N ALA A 62 9.98 -5.68 1.47
CA ALA A 62 10.99 -6.70 1.16
C ALA A 62 11.87 -6.30 -0.04
N GLY A 63 11.69 -5.10 -0.58
CA GLY A 63 12.41 -4.60 -1.76
C GLY A 63 11.93 -3.22 -2.19
N GLY A 64 12.49 -2.72 -3.29
CA GLY A 64 12.15 -1.40 -3.83
C GLY A 64 10.76 -1.32 -4.47
N VAL A 65 10.32 -0.09 -4.70
CA VAL A 65 9.07 0.21 -5.42
C VAL A 65 9.33 0.18 -6.93
N GLY A 66 8.49 -0.54 -7.66
CA GLY A 66 8.41 -0.49 -9.10
C GLY A 66 7.19 0.30 -9.56
N THR A 67 7.27 0.92 -10.73
CA THR A 67 6.18 1.69 -11.33
C THR A 67 6.13 1.49 -12.84
N THR A 68 4.95 1.61 -13.44
CA THR A 68 4.81 1.82 -14.88
C THR A 68 5.08 3.30 -15.23
N LEU A 69 5.25 3.61 -16.52
CA LEU A 69 5.57 4.97 -16.98
C LEU A 69 4.58 5.46 -18.04
N MET A 70 3.36 5.73 -17.61
CA MET A 70 2.29 6.34 -18.40
C MET A 70 2.14 7.82 -18.04
N LEU A 71 1.77 8.61 -19.04
CA LEU A 71 1.41 10.01 -18.84
C LEU A 71 -0.07 10.09 -18.42
N GLY A 72 -0.36 10.99 -17.49
CA GLY A 72 -1.72 11.25 -17.02
C GLY A 72 -1.94 12.73 -16.71
N PRO A 73 -3.17 13.09 -16.28
CA PRO A 73 -3.49 14.44 -15.82
C PRO A 73 -2.54 14.89 -14.70
N LEU A 74 -2.16 16.17 -14.71
CA LEU A 74 -1.18 16.71 -13.75
C LEU A 74 -1.59 16.48 -12.29
N GLU A 75 -2.88 16.58 -11.98
CA GLU A 75 -3.40 16.37 -10.62
C GLU A 75 -3.24 14.91 -10.16
N GLU A 76 -3.53 13.94 -11.04
CA GLU A 76 -3.35 12.52 -10.74
C GLU A 76 -1.87 12.14 -10.66
N MET A 77 -1.00 12.72 -11.50
CA MET A 77 0.44 12.53 -11.41
C MET A 77 1.03 13.08 -10.10
N LYS A 78 0.52 14.23 -9.61
CA LYS A 78 0.92 14.76 -8.29
C LYS A 78 0.51 13.82 -7.16
N LYS A 79 -0.72 13.31 -7.21
CA LYS A 79 -1.23 12.32 -6.25
C LYS A 79 -0.41 11.05 -6.26
N GLU A 80 -0.05 10.57 -7.46
CA GLU A 80 0.81 9.40 -7.63
C GLU A 80 2.19 9.56 -7.01
N ASN A 81 2.82 10.74 -7.15
CA ASN A 81 4.11 11.01 -6.50
C ASN A 81 3.99 10.89 -4.98
N VAL A 82 2.94 11.46 -4.37
CA VAL A 82 2.68 11.35 -2.94
C VAL A 82 2.49 9.89 -2.52
N ILE A 83 1.75 9.09 -3.28
CA ILE A 83 1.56 7.67 -3.00
C ILE A 83 2.87 6.87 -3.19
N SER A 84 3.67 7.19 -4.20
CA SER A 84 4.98 6.57 -4.42
C SER A 84 5.94 6.86 -3.27
N ASP A 85 5.98 8.09 -2.78
CA ASP A 85 6.77 8.49 -1.62
C ASP A 85 6.28 7.78 -0.35
N LEU A 86 4.96 7.76 -0.12
CA LEU A 86 4.34 7.00 0.97
C LEU A 86 4.80 5.54 0.97
N ILE A 87 4.70 4.84 -0.18
CA ILE A 87 5.09 3.43 -0.29
C ILE A 87 6.58 3.25 -0.01
N SER A 88 7.41 4.17 -0.47
CA SER A 88 8.87 4.11 -0.29
C SER A 88 9.29 4.31 1.17
N CYS A 89 8.49 5.03 1.96
CA CYS A 89 8.74 5.32 3.37
C CYS A 89 8.03 4.34 4.33
N ILE A 90 7.36 3.29 3.84
CA ILE A 90 6.67 2.34 4.72
C ILE A 90 7.65 1.64 5.66
N GLN A 91 7.44 1.82 6.96
CA GLN A 91 8.13 1.07 7.99
C GLN A 91 7.41 -0.27 8.25
N ASN A 92 6.09 -0.23 8.41
CA ASN A 92 5.25 -1.41 8.55
C ASN A 92 3.80 -1.18 8.13
N LEU A 93 3.10 -2.27 7.88
CA LEU A 93 1.66 -2.30 7.72
C LEU A 93 1.05 -3.31 8.71
N LYS A 94 -0.09 -2.97 9.30
CA LYS A 94 -0.78 -3.82 10.27
C LYS A 94 -2.28 -3.81 10.07
N VAL A 95 -2.90 -4.99 10.13
CA VAL A 95 -4.37 -5.08 10.12
C VAL A 95 -4.90 -4.92 11.53
N GLU A 96 -5.81 -3.96 11.72
CA GLU A 96 -6.50 -3.67 12.96
C GLU A 96 -7.98 -4.05 12.85
N GLY A 97 -8.44 -4.93 13.75
CA GLY A 97 -9.84 -5.36 13.82
C GLY A 97 -10.38 -6.06 12.56
N GLY A 98 -9.51 -6.49 11.64
CA GLY A 98 -9.88 -7.14 10.37
C GLY A 98 -10.46 -6.20 9.29
N GLN A 99 -10.78 -4.96 9.66
CA GLN A 99 -11.44 -3.96 8.82
C GLN A 99 -10.49 -2.86 8.35
N TYR A 100 -9.47 -2.55 9.14
CA TYR A 100 -8.54 -1.46 8.84
C TYR A 100 -7.14 -1.99 8.61
N LEU A 101 -6.45 -1.38 7.66
CA LEU A 101 -5.01 -1.51 7.47
C LEU A 101 -4.40 -0.17 7.87
N VAL A 102 -3.45 -0.22 8.79
CA VAL A 102 -2.68 0.94 9.23
C VAL A 102 -1.30 0.84 8.62
N ILE A 103 -0.90 1.87 7.88
CA ILE A 103 0.46 2.06 7.39
C ILE A 103 1.16 3.02 8.34
N LYS A 104 2.35 2.63 8.81
CA LYS A 104 3.26 3.52 9.51
C LYS A 104 4.50 3.72 8.66
N THR A 105 4.91 4.97 8.53
CA THR A 105 6.10 5.36 7.79
C THR A 105 7.28 5.63 8.73
N ASP A 106 8.49 5.61 8.18
CA ASP A 106 9.73 5.92 8.91
C ASP A 106 9.79 7.35 9.45
N ASN A 107 9.08 8.29 8.81
CA ASN A 107 8.92 9.68 9.26
C ASN A 107 7.86 9.86 10.36
N GLY A 108 7.20 8.78 10.81
CA GLY A 108 6.24 8.79 11.90
C GLY A 108 4.79 9.12 11.51
N GLU A 109 4.49 9.23 10.22
CA GLU A 109 3.11 9.35 9.75
C GLU A 109 2.34 8.04 9.92
N GLN A 110 1.03 8.18 10.06
CA GLN A 110 0.11 7.05 10.18
C GLN A 110 -1.07 7.26 9.24
N ILE A 111 -1.26 6.31 8.34
CA ILE A 111 -2.28 6.35 7.30
C ILE A 111 -3.24 5.20 7.56
N ARG A 112 -4.55 5.48 7.54
CA ARG A 112 -5.58 4.47 7.76
C ARG A 112 -6.30 4.15 6.46
N LEU A 113 -6.34 2.86 6.14
CA LEU A 113 -7.07 2.33 5.01
C LEU A 113 -8.19 1.43 5.52
N GLU A 114 -9.32 1.45 4.83
CA GLU A 114 -10.47 0.59 5.09
C GLU A 114 -10.55 -0.51 4.03
N ARG A 115 -10.89 -1.72 4.46
CA ARG A 115 -11.11 -2.85 3.56
C ARG A 115 -12.30 -2.58 2.65
N SER A 116 -12.11 -2.75 1.33
CA SER A 116 -13.13 -2.56 0.29
C SER A 116 -13.55 -3.88 -0.35
#